data_AF-A0A191Y176-F1
#
_entry.id   AF-A0A191Y176-F1
#
_cell.length_a   1.000
_cell.length_b   1.000
_cell.length_c   1.000
_cell.angle_alpha   90.00
_cell.angle_beta   90.00
_cell.angle_gamma   90.00
#
_symmetry.space_group_name_H-M   'P 1'
#
loop_
_entity.id
_entity.type
_entity.pdbx_description
1 polymer ?
#
loop_
_entity_poly.entity_id
_entity_poly.type
_entity_poly.pdbx_seq_one_letter_code
_entity_poly.pdbx_strand_id
1 'polypeptide(L)' 'IEFIESYYFNKKELTRFSSSVGKYVGFTEQGVRNAAAWNKDASKLSVMKAQKEVYCLNHVQIDYNNV' A
#
# COMPACT_ATOMS: atom_id res chain seq x y z
N ILE A 1 -3.53 -8.58 -9.57
CA ILE A 1 -3.44 -8.60 -8.09
C ILE A 1 -2.94 -7.26 -7.58
N GLU A 2 -3.57 -6.72 -6.55
CA GLU A 2 -3.28 -5.38 -6.02
C GLU A 2 -3.27 -5.41 -4.49
N PHE A 3 -2.22 -4.85 -3.89
CA PHE A 3 -2.16 -4.55 -2.47
C PHE A 3 -2.45 -3.07 -2.24
N ILE A 4 -3.40 -2.79 -1.35
CA ILE A 4 -3.78 -1.44 -0.92
C ILE A 4 -3.78 -1.38 0.60
N GLU A 5 -3.12 -0.38 1.17
CA GLU A 5 -3.17 -0.05 2.59
C GLU A 5 -3.71 1.37 2.74
N SER A 6 -4.81 1.54 3.47
CA SER A 6 -5.47 2.86 3.64
C SER A 6 -5.65 3.18 5.12
N TYR A 7 -5.27 4.39 5.52
CA TYR A 7 -5.39 4.90 6.87
C TYR A 7 -6.58 5.86 6.94
N TYR A 8 -7.53 5.55 7.83
CA TYR A 8 -8.72 6.35 8.06
C TYR A 8 -8.72 6.94 9.47
N PHE A 9 -9.17 8.18 9.59
CA PHE A 9 -9.47 8.83 10.87
C PHE A 9 -10.79 9.58 10.77
N ASN A 10 -11.69 9.40 11.75
CA ASN A 10 -13.03 10.00 11.73
C ASN A 10 -13.79 9.77 10.41
N LYS A 11 -13.75 8.54 9.89
CA LYS A 11 -14.34 8.14 8.59
C LYS A 11 -13.80 8.90 7.37
N LYS A 12 -12.70 9.65 7.51
CA LYS A 12 -12.00 10.33 6.42
C LYS A 12 -10.71 9.60 6.13
N GLU A 13 -10.46 9.38 4.85
CA GLU A 13 -9.19 8.81 4.42
C GLU A 13 -8.09 9.85 4.56
N LEU A 14 -7.00 9.47 5.24
CA LEU A 14 -5.84 10.33 5.39
C LEU A 14 -4.82 10.00 4.31
N THR A 15 -4.38 8.75 4.26
CA THR A 15 -3.33 8.28 3.34
C THR A 15 -3.64 6.89 2.80
N ARG A 16 -3.13 6.61 1.60
CA ARG A 16 -3.18 5.28 0.98
C ARG A 16 -1.86 4.94 0.32
N PHE A 17 -1.39 3.73 0.53
CA PHE A 17 -0.43 3.08 -0.36
C PHE A 17 -1.19 2.19 -1.33
N SER A 18 -0.84 2.24 -2.61
CA SER A 18 -1.23 1.20 -3.58
C SER A 18 0.02 0.65 -4.24
N SER A 19 0.09 -0.68 -4.35
CA SER A 19 1.16 -1.38 -5.06
C SER A 19 1.23 -1.05 -6.55
N SER A 20 0.16 -0.57 -7.17
CA SER A 20 0.17 -0.12 -8.58
C SER A 20 0.88 1.23 -8.74
N VAL A 21 0.73 2.11 -7.75
CA VAL A 21 1.39 3.43 -7.72
C VAL A 21 2.79 3.36 -7.10
N GLY A 22 2.99 2.44 -6.15
CA GLY A 22 4.26 2.17 -5.48
C GLY A 22 4.68 3.21 -4.44
N LYS A 23 3.77 4.07 -3.98
CA LYS A 23 4.01 5.11 -2.96
C LYS A 23 2.73 5.50 -2.24
N TYR A 24 2.86 6.23 -1.14
CA TYR A 24 1.75 6.80 -0.40
C TYR A 24 1.19 8.05 -1.08
N VAL A 25 -0.14 8.18 -1.09
CA VAL A 25 -0.91 9.33 -1.53
C VAL A 25 -1.71 9.85 -0.34
N GLY A 26 -1.73 11.17 -0.13
CA GLY A 26 -2.52 11.81 0.93
C GLY A 26 -3.79 12.46 0.38
N PHE A 27 -4.90 12.34 1.11
CA PHE A 27 -6.22 12.87 0.72
C PHE A 27 -6.70 14.03 1.61
N THR A 28 -5.98 14.31 2.68
CA THR A 28 -6.17 15.48 3.55
C THR A 28 -4.83 16.18 3.72
N GLU A 29 -4.80 17.43 4.18
CA GLU A 29 -3.53 18.14 4.41
C GLU A 29 -2.57 17.37 5.33
N GLN A 30 -3.11 16.79 6.42
CA GLN A 30 -2.33 15.94 7.31
C GLN A 30 -1.86 14.67 6.59
N GLY A 31 -2.73 14.07 5.80
CA GLY A 31 -2.40 12.93 4.98
C GLY A 31 -1.28 13.21 3.98
N VAL A 32 -1.29 14.37 3.32
CA VAL A 32 -0.24 14.79 2.38
C VAL A 32 1.10 14.93 3.07
N ARG A 33 1.14 15.53 4.27
CA ARG A 33 2.36 15.62 5.09
C ARG A 33 2.88 14.25 5.49
N ASN A 34 2.00 13.36 5.95
CA ASN A 34 2.36 12.00 6.31
C ASN A 34 2.88 11.20 5.10
N ALA A 35 2.18 11.27 3.97
CA ALA A 35 2.59 10.61 2.74
C ALA A 35 3.95 11.12 2.25
N ALA A 36 4.20 12.43 2.30
CA ALA A 36 5.50 12.99 1.96
C ALA A 36 6.62 12.50 2.90
N ALA A 37 6.35 12.41 4.20
CA ALA A 37 7.32 11.86 5.16
C ALA A 37 7.61 10.38 4.90
N TRP A 38 6.58 9.55 4.73
CA TRP A 38 6.76 8.11 4.48
C TRP A 38 7.37 7.81 3.10
N ASN A 39 7.09 8.64 2.09
CA ASN A 39 7.69 8.48 0.77
C ASN A 39 9.18 8.84 0.73
N LYS A 40 9.70 9.56 1.72
CA LYS A 40 11.14 9.81 1.87
C LYS A 40 11.89 8.62 2.46
N ASP A 41 11.20 7.71 3.13
CA ASP A 41 11.79 6.48 3.66
C ASP A 41 11.77 5.37 2.61
N ALA A 42 12.90 5.19 1.92
CA ALA A 42 13.06 4.16 0.89
C ALA A 42 12.93 2.73 1.43
N SER A 43 13.36 2.49 2.68
CA SER A 43 13.25 1.18 3.32
C SER A 43 11.77 0.81 3.51
N LYS A 44 10.99 1.75 4.06
CA LYS A 44 9.54 1.57 4.21
C LYS A 44 8.86 1.33 2.87
N LEU A 45 9.16 2.14 1.84
CA LEU A 45 8.57 1.95 0.52
C LEU A 45 8.92 0.60 -0.11
N SER A 46 10.15 0.12 0.07
CA SER A 46 10.57 -1.19 -0.44
C SER A 46 9.77 -2.32 0.21
N VAL A 47 9.62 -2.29 1.54
CA VAL A 47 8.80 -3.26 2.28
C VAL A 47 7.35 -3.23 1.79
N MET A 48 6.76 -2.03 1.65
CA MET A 48 5.37 -1.89 1.22
C MET A 48 5.12 -2.40 -0.20
N LYS A 49 6.08 -2.22 -1.12
CA LYS A 49 5.99 -2.76 -2.49
C LYS A 49 6.01 -4.30 -2.48
N ALA A 50 6.81 -4.91 -1.62
CA ALA A 50 6.89 -6.37 -1.49
C ALA A 50 5.60 -7.01 -0.93
N GLN A 51 4.77 -6.26 -0.20
CA GLN A 51 3.55 -6.80 0.41
C GLN A 51 2.54 -7.36 -0.60
N LYS A 52 2.55 -6.88 -1.85
CA LYS A 52 1.76 -7.47 -2.93
C LYS A 52 2.09 -8.95 -3.14
N GLU A 53 3.37 -9.31 -3.09
CA GLU A 53 3.80 -10.70 -3.28
C GLU A 53 3.58 -11.52 -2.02
N VAL A 54 3.90 -10.94 -0.85
CA VAL A 54 3.84 -11.63 0.45
C VAL A 54 2.40 -11.91 0.90
N TYR A 55 1.52 -10.91 0.83
CA TYR A 55 0.14 -11.06 1.34
C TYR A 55 -0.87 -11.46 0.27
N CYS A 56 -0.76 -10.89 -0.94
CA CYS A 56 -1.77 -11.13 -1.94
C CYS A 56 -1.44 -12.35 -2.81
N LEU A 57 -0.19 -12.48 -3.29
CA LEU A 57 0.14 -13.47 -4.33
C LEU A 57 0.44 -14.87 -3.78
N ASN A 58 0.91 -15.00 -2.53
CA ASN A 58 1.52 -16.25 -2.08
C ASN A 58 0.58 -17.48 -2.13
N HIS A 59 -0.74 -17.29 -2.14
CA HIS A 59 -1.74 -18.36 -2.28
C HIS A 59 -2.40 -18.43 -3.66
N VAL A 60 -2.34 -17.36 -4.46
CA VAL A 60 -3.03 -17.29 -5.76
C VAL A 60 -2.46 -18.28 -6.78
N GLN A 61 -1.16 -18.57 -6.70
CA GLN A 61 -0.53 -19.55 -7.60
C GLN A 61 -1.06 -20.98 -7.36
N ILE A 62 -1.39 -21.33 -6.11
CA ILE A 62 -1.97 -22.63 -5.76
C ILE A 62 -3.37 -22.75 -6.37
N ASP A 63 -4.19 -21.70 -6.26
CA ASP A 63 -5.54 -21.70 -6.83
C ASP A 63 -5.52 -21.77 -8.36
N TYR A 64 -4.62 -21.05 -9.02
CA TYR A 64 -4.53 -21.05 -10.49
C TYR A 64 -4.02 -22.37 -11.09
N ASN A 65 -3.14 -23.10 -10.39
CA ASN A 65 -2.60 -24.37 -10.87
C ASN A 65 -3.56 -25.56 -10.68
N ASN A 66 -4.62 -25.39 -9.87
CA ASN A 66 -5.65 -26.39 -9.59
C ASN A 66 -6.92 -26.22 -10.46
N VAL A 67 -6.88 -25.34 -11.47
CA VAL A 67 -7.90 -25.15 -12.51
C VAL A 67 -7.41 -25.75 -13.82
#